data_AF-A0AAW6H7Q0-F1
#
_entry.id   AF-A0AAW6H7Q0-F1
#
_cell.length_a   1.000
_cell.length_b   1.000
_cell.length_c   1.000
_cell.angle_alpha   90.00
_cell.angle_beta   90.00
_cell.angle_gamma   90.00
#
_symmetry.space_group_name_H-M   'P 1'
#
loop_
_entity.id
_entity.type
_entity.pdbx_description
1 polymer ?
#
loop_
_entity_poly.entity_id
_entity_poly.type
_entity_poly.pdbx_seq_one_letter_code
_entity_poly.pdbx_strand_id
1 'polypeptide(L)'
;MKENIKPATGRLGVLVVGVGGAVATTMITGTLAARKGLAKAIGSITQMAAMRMQDGKEKLIKDIVPLADLNDIVFGGWDIFPDNAYEAAMYAEVLKEKDLNLVKDELQAIKPMPAAFDHNFAKRLNGTHIKKAATRWEMTEQLREDIRNFKAANNCERIAVLWAASTEIYIPLSKEHESLAALEQAMKENNTEVISPSMCYAY
;
A
#
# COMPACT_ATOMS: atom_id res chain seq x y z
N MET A 1 30.55 11.14 -7.14
CA MET A 1 29.69 11.48 -6.00
C MET A 1 29.57 10.25 -5.11
N LYS A 2 29.93 10.31 -3.83
CA LYS A 2 29.43 9.32 -2.86
C LYS A 2 27.99 9.73 -2.56
N GLU A 3 27.02 9.15 -3.23
CA GLU A 3 25.64 9.30 -2.82
C GLU A 3 25.48 8.62 -1.47
N ASN A 4 25.03 9.39 -0.48
CA ASN A 4 24.83 8.92 0.89
C ASN A 4 23.47 8.21 0.97
N ILE A 5 23.32 7.11 0.23
CA ILE A 5 22.10 6.30 0.24
C ILE A 5 22.04 5.61 1.60
N LYS A 6 21.04 5.98 2.41
CA LYS A 6 20.82 5.32 3.70
C LYS A 6 20.60 3.82 3.47
N PRO A 7 21.26 2.94 4.25
CA PRO A 7 21.02 1.51 4.18
C PRO A 7 19.54 1.16 4.35
N ALA A 8 19.07 0.12 3.69
CA ALA A 8 17.71 -0.38 3.84
C ALA A 8 17.54 -1.23 5.11
N THR A 9 17.99 -0.71 6.26
CA THR A 9 17.88 -1.37 7.56
C THR A 9 16.47 -1.22 8.16
N GLY A 10 16.18 -2.12 9.10
CA GLY A 10 14.94 -2.12 9.87
C GLY A 10 13.71 -2.58 9.09
N ARG A 11 12.64 -2.90 9.84
CA ARG A 11 11.39 -3.37 9.25
C ARG A 11 10.74 -2.28 8.40
N LEU A 12 10.28 -2.67 7.22
CA LEU A 12 9.55 -1.83 6.28
C LEU A 12 8.06 -2.17 6.36
N GLY A 13 7.25 -1.22 6.84
CA GLY A 13 5.80 -1.33 6.72
C GLY A 13 5.33 -0.94 5.32
N VAL A 14 4.61 -1.82 4.64
CA VAL A 14 3.99 -1.56 3.35
C VAL A 14 2.48 -1.52 3.55
N LEU A 15 1.94 -0.31 3.55
CA LEU A 15 0.52 -0.04 3.76
C LEU A 15 -0.18 0.13 2.41
N VAL A 16 -1.13 -0.74 2.11
CA VAL A 16 -1.83 -0.75 0.84
C VAL A 16 -3.24 -0.18 1.00
N VAL A 17 -3.57 0.87 0.25
CA VAL A 17 -4.95 1.33 0.10
C VAL A 17 -5.64 0.39 -0.88
N GLY A 18 -6.75 -0.24 -0.47
CA GLY A 18 -7.35 -1.35 -1.20
C GLY A 18 -6.64 -2.69 -0.95
N VAL A 19 -6.25 -2.96 0.31
CA VAL A 19 -5.45 -4.14 0.68
C VAL A 19 -6.16 -5.47 0.41
N GLY A 20 -7.50 -5.49 0.37
CA GLY A 20 -8.31 -6.65 -0.02
C GLY A 20 -8.46 -6.81 -1.53
N GLY A 21 -8.03 -5.83 -2.33
CA GLY A 21 -8.13 -5.89 -3.79
C GLY A 21 -7.30 -7.03 -4.39
N ALA A 22 -7.75 -7.55 -5.54
CA ALA A 22 -7.13 -8.68 -6.24
C ALA A 22 -5.61 -8.48 -6.50
N VAL A 23 -5.21 -7.27 -6.89
CA VAL A 23 -3.79 -6.93 -7.13
C VAL A 23 -2.99 -6.96 -5.82
N ALA A 24 -3.54 -6.35 -4.75
CA ALA A 24 -2.89 -6.26 -3.46
C ALA A 24 -2.70 -7.64 -2.83
N THR A 25 -3.76 -8.45 -2.76
CA THR A 25 -3.70 -9.79 -2.17
C THR A 25 -2.80 -10.75 -2.95
N THR A 26 -2.77 -10.64 -4.28
CA THR A 26 -1.85 -11.41 -5.12
C THR A 26 -0.39 -11.02 -4.88
N MET A 27 -0.10 -9.70 -4.85
CA MET A 27 1.24 -9.18 -4.56
C MET A 27 1.72 -9.60 -3.15
N ILE A 28 0.86 -9.46 -2.14
CA ILE A 28 1.16 -9.86 -0.77
C ILE A 28 1.47 -11.36 -0.73
N THR A 29 0.57 -12.20 -1.25
CA THR A 29 0.75 -13.66 -1.26
C THR A 29 2.06 -14.06 -1.94
N GLY A 30 2.35 -13.51 -3.13
CA GLY A 30 3.58 -13.79 -3.86
C GLY A 30 4.83 -13.39 -3.08
N THR A 31 4.79 -12.24 -2.39
CA THR A 31 5.91 -11.76 -1.57
C THR A 31 6.12 -12.67 -0.35
N LEU A 32 5.04 -13.02 0.36
CA LEU A 32 5.07 -13.90 1.53
C LEU A 32 5.61 -15.29 1.16
N ALA A 33 5.16 -15.86 0.03
CA ALA A 33 5.61 -17.16 -0.45
C ALA A 33 7.08 -17.12 -0.90
N ALA A 34 7.48 -16.06 -1.61
CA ALA A 34 8.86 -15.88 -2.05
C ALA A 34 9.84 -15.74 -0.88
N ARG A 35 9.49 -14.98 0.17
CA ARG A 35 10.37 -14.84 1.33
C ARG A 35 10.58 -16.13 2.12
N LYS A 36 9.57 -17.02 2.14
CA LYS A 36 9.66 -18.36 2.74
C LYS A 36 10.37 -19.38 1.84
N GLY A 37 10.79 -19.01 0.63
CA GLY A 37 11.34 -19.94 -0.35
C GLY A 37 10.32 -20.93 -0.92
N LEU A 38 9.01 -20.71 -0.70
CA LEU A 38 7.93 -21.57 -1.18
C LEU A 38 7.59 -21.30 -2.65
N ALA A 39 7.96 -20.12 -3.15
CA ALA A 39 7.81 -19.74 -4.55
C ALA A 39 9.03 -18.93 -5.02
N LYS A 40 9.24 -18.89 -6.33
CA LYS A 40 10.18 -17.95 -6.95
C LYS A 40 9.46 -16.62 -7.19
N ALA A 41 10.17 -15.50 -7.04
CA ALA A 41 9.63 -14.15 -7.27
C ALA A 41 9.50 -13.80 -8.77
N ILE A 42 8.90 -14.68 -9.57
CA ILE A 42 8.81 -14.56 -11.03
C ILE A 42 8.09 -13.26 -11.40
N GLY A 43 8.68 -12.50 -12.32
CA GLY A 43 8.18 -11.18 -12.73
C GLY A 43 8.71 -10.01 -11.88
N SER A 44 9.34 -10.28 -10.73
CA SER A 44 9.97 -9.22 -9.94
C SER A 44 11.33 -8.83 -10.50
N ILE A 45 11.42 -7.62 -11.07
CA ILE A 45 12.66 -7.06 -11.60
C ILE A 45 13.71 -6.98 -10.48
N THR A 46 13.36 -6.47 -9.31
CA THR A 46 14.32 -6.27 -8.21
C THR A 46 14.87 -7.60 -7.68
N GLN A 47 14.09 -8.68 -7.73
CA GLN A 47 14.49 -9.98 -7.18
C GLN A 47 15.15 -10.91 -8.20
N MET A 48 14.84 -10.78 -9.49
CA MET A 48 15.23 -11.75 -10.52
C MET A 48 15.98 -11.17 -11.72
N ALA A 49 15.90 -9.86 -11.99
CA ALA A 49 16.62 -9.29 -13.13
C ALA A 49 18.10 -9.06 -12.80
N ALA A 50 18.93 -9.15 -13.83
CA ALA A 50 20.34 -8.83 -13.76
C ALA A 50 20.64 -7.47 -14.41
N MET A 51 21.66 -6.80 -13.90
CA MET A 51 22.23 -5.59 -14.48
C MET A 51 23.66 -5.88 -14.94
N ARG A 52 24.00 -5.36 -16.13
CA ARG A 52 25.35 -5.42 -16.67
C ARG A 52 26.22 -4.34 -16.03
N MET A 53 27.32 -4.77 -15.41
CA MET A 53 28.30 -3.91 -14.74
C MET A 53 29.34 -3.37 -15.73
N GLN A 54 30.11 -2.35 -15.29
CA GLN A 54 31.17 -1.75 -16.10
C GLN A 54 32.28 -2.73 -16.50
N ASP A 55 32.53 -3.76 -15.68
CA ASP A 55 33.47 -4.84 -15.98
C ASP A 55 32.89 -5.87 -16.97
N GLY A 56 31.70 -5.62 -17.50
CA GLY A 56 30.99 -6.46 -18.46
C GLY A 56 30.24 -7.63 -17.84
N LYS A 57 30.38 -7.90 -16.54
CA LYS A 57 29.69 -9.00 -15.86
C LYS A 57 28.24 -8.65 -15.54
N GLU A 58 27.39 -9.67 -15.50
CA GLU A 58 26.02 -9.54 -15.03
C GLU A 58 25.92 -9.92 -13.56
N LYS A 59 25.16 -9.12 -12.79
CA LYS A 59 24.85 -9.37 -11.38
C LYS A 59 23.38 -9.12 -11.14
N LEU A 60 22.76 -9.84 -10.20
CA LEU A 60 21.36 -9.58 -9.85
C LEU A 60 21.22 -8.19 -9.24
N ILE A 61 20.13 -7.48 -9.55
CA ILE A 61 19.89 -6.12 -9.04
C ILE A 61 19.93 -6.10 -7.50
N LYS A 62 19.33 -7.08 -6.84
CA LYS A 62 19.35 -7.23 -5.38
C LYS A 62 20.74 -7.44 -4.76
N ASP A 63 21.72 -7.89 -5.54
CA ASP A 63 23.10 -8.09 -5.06
C ASP A 63 23.95 -6.82 -5.20
N ILE A 64 23.37 -5.74 -5.76
CA ILE A 64 24.07 -4.49 -6.10
C ILE A 64 23.45 -3.30 -5.36
N VAL A 65 22.12 -3.26 -5.28
CA VAL A 65 21.37 -2.17 -4.66
C VAL A 65 20.98 -2.57 -3.23
N PRO A 66 21.13 -1.68 -2.22
CA PRO A 66 20.70 -1.96 -0.86
C PRO A 66 19.17 -1.94 -0.75
N LEU A 67 18.52 -3.04 -1.13
CA LEU A 67 17.07 -3.23 -1.03
C LEU A 67 16.69 -3.75 0.36
N ALA A 68 15.45 -3.49 0.79
CA ALA A 68 14.91 -4.13 1.99
C ALA A 68 14.82 -5.64 1.75
N ASP A 69 15.20 -6.44 2.74
CA ASP A 69 14.99 -7.88 2.70
C ASP A 69 13.47 -8.16 2.73
N LEU A 70 13.01 -9.16 1.98
CA LEU A 70 11.59 -9.52 1.97
C LEU A 70 11.10 -9.97 3.36
N ASN A 71 12.00 -10.50 4.20
CA ASN A 71 11.71 -10.87 5.59
C ASN A 71 11.47 -9.65 6.49
N ASP A 72 11.97 -8.48 6.12
CA ASP A 72 11.76 -7.24 6.87
C ASP A 72 10.45 -6.54 6.51
N ILE A 73 9.72 -7.03 5.49
CA ILE A 73 8.46 -6.44 5.03
C ILE A 73 7.29 -6.88 5.91
N VAL A 74 6.53 -5.90 6.36
CA VAL A 74 5.26 -6.08 7.09
C VAL A 74 4.14 -5.43 6.30
N PHE A 75 3.10 -6.19 5.97
CA PHE A 75 1.96 -5.67 5.24
C PHE A 75 0.84 -5.23 6.18
N GLY A 76 0.14 -4.17 5.77
CA GLY A 76 -1.11 -3.70 6.36
C GLY A 76 -1.83 -2.85 5.34
N GLY A 77 -2.91 -2.19 5.75
CA GLY A 77 -3.57 -1.26 4.85
C GLY A 77 -5.03 -1.01 5.21
N TRP A 78 -5.72 -0.41 4.25
CA TRP A 78 -7.10 -0.02 4.36
C TRP A 78 -7.92 -0.68 3.28
N ASP A 79 -9.17 -0.99 3.58
CA ASP A 79 -10.15 -1.40 2.59
C ASP A 79 -11.54 -0.93 3.03
N ILE A 80 -12.44 -0.78 2.06
CA ILE A 80 -13.83 -0.41 2.30
C ILE A 80 -14.68 -1.62 2.71
N PHE A 81 -14.10 -2.82 2.66
CA PHE A 81 -14.64 -4.08 3.15
C PHE A 81 -13.82 -4.61 4.34
N PRO A 82 -14.43 -5.32 5.30
CA PRO A 82 -13.75 -5.75 6.52
C PRO A 82 -13.00 -7.08 6.39
N ASP A 83 -13.12 -7.78 5.26
CA ASP A 83 -12.52 -9.08 5.01
C ASP A 83 -10.99 -9.04 5.16
N ASN A 84 -10.42 -10.03 5.84
CA ASN A 84 -8.95 -10.13 5.91
C ASN A 84 -8.36 -10.50 4.54
N ALA A 85 -7.05 -10.31 4.37
CA ALA A 85 -6.41 -10.51 3.07
C ALA A 85 -6.56 -11.94 2.52
N TYR A 86 -6.74 -12.96 3.37
CA TYR A 86 -7.00 -14.34 2.90
C TYR A 86 -8.41 -14.48 2.34
N GLU A 87 -9.43 -13.99 3.06
CA GLU A 87 -10.83 -14.01 2.62
C GLU A 87 -10.99 -13.24 1.30
N ALA A 88 -10.38 -12.05 1.24
CA ALA A 88 -10.41 -11.22 0.05
C ALA A 88 -9.67 -11.87 -1.13
N ALA A 89 -8.54 -12.56 -0.89
CA ALA A 89 -7.83 -13.32 -1.93
C ALA A 89 -8.64 -14.50 -2.45
N MET A 90 -9.32 -15.23 -1.56
CA MET A 90 -10.21 -16.32 -1.93
C MET A 90 -11.36 -15.82 -2.82
N TYR A 91 -11.94 -14.67 -2.48
CA TYR A 91 -12.99 -14.03 -3.27
C TYR A 91 -12.49 -13.55 -4.65
N ALA A 92 -11.25 -13.08 -4.73
CA ALA A 92 -10.67 -12.56 -5.97
C ALA A 92 -10.35 -13.63 -7.02
N GLU A 93 -10.17 -14.90 -6.60
CA GLU A 93 -9.92 -16.07 -7.46
C GLU A 93 -8.73 -15.94 -8.43
N VAL A 94 -7.78 -15.03 -8.17
CA VAL A 94 -6.55 -14.90 -8.98
C VAL A 94 -5.59 -16.06 -8.69
N LEU A 95 -5.40 -16.37 -7.41
CA LEU A 95 -4.62 -17.50 -6.93
C LEU A 95 -5.56 -18.59 -6.42
N LYS A 96 -5.13 -19.86 -6.50
CA LYS A 96 -5.94 -20.97 -6.02
C LYS A 96 -5.76 -21.15 -4.52
N GLU A 97 -6.74 -21.76 -3.87
CA GLU A 97 -6.71 -22.03 -2.42
C GLU A 97 -5.40 -22.71 -1.97
N LYS A 98 -4.90 -23.68 -2.75
CA LYS A 98 -3.64 -24.36 -2.47
C LYS A 98 -2.42 -23.42 -2.41
N ASP A 99 -2.43 -22.33 -3.19
CA ASP A 99 -1.34 -21.36 -3.26
C ASP A 99 -1.46 -20.37 -2.09
N LEU A 100 -2.69 -19.95 -1.76
CA LEU A 100 -2.99 -19.10 -0.60
C LEU A 100 -2.68 -19.80 0.73
N ASN A 101 -2.95 -21.10 0.81
CA ASN A 101 -2.72 -21.92 2.01
C ASN A 101 -1.24 -22.01 2.40
N LEU A 102 -0.30 -21.72 1.50
CA LEU A 102 1.14 -21.64 1.81
C LEU A 102 1.49 -20.53 2.82
N VAL A 103 0.65 -19.49 2.91
CA VAL A 103 0.88 -18.29 3.72
C VAL A 103 -0.39 -17.83 4.45
N LYS A 104 -1.33 -18.75 4.68
CA LYS A 104 -2.66 -18.48 5.23
C LYS A 104 -2.65 -17.65 6.52
N ASP A 105 -1.88 -18.08 7.51
CA ASP A 105 -1.88 -17.43 8.83
C ASP A 105 -1.47 -15.95 8.74
N GLU A 106 -0.54 -15.63 7.85
CA GLU A 106 -0.09 -14.26 7.63
C GLU A 106 -1.09 -13.43 6.84
N LEU A 107 -1.76 -14.03 5.85
CA LEU A 107 -2.84 -13.36 5.14
C LEU A 107 -4.04 -13.08 6.06
N GLN A 108 -4.40 -14.02 6.95
CA GLN A 108 -5.48 -13.83 7.93
C GLN A 108 -5.15 -12.78 8.99
N ALA A 109 -3.86 -12.61 9.31
CA ALA A 109 -3.41 -11.56 10.22
C ALA A 109 -3.55 -10.15 9.64
N ILE A 110 -3.56 -10.01 8.30
CA ILE A 110 -3.73 -8.72 7.61
C ILE A 110 -5.22 -8.40 7.56
N LYS A 111 -5.69 -7.69 8.59
CA LYS A 111 -7.06 -7.16 8.66
C LYS A 111 -7.06 -5.69 8.23
N PRO A 112 -7.95 -5.29 7.31
CA PRO A 112 -7.98 -3.90 6.83
C PRO A 112 -8.43 -2.95 7.94
N MET A 113 -7.80 -1.78 7.98
CA MET A 113 -8.31 -0.61 8.70
C MET A 113 -9.45 0.03 7.89
N PRO A 114 -10.40 0.76 8.52
CA PRO A 114 -11.44 1.46 7.78
C PRO A 114 -10.85 2.49 6.81
N ALA A 115 -11.26 2.44 5.55
CA ALA A 115 -10.69 3.27 4.50
C ALA A 115 -11.32 4.68 4.45
N ALA A 116 -10.52 5.67 4.07
CA ALA A 116 -11.04 6.91 3.52
C ALA A 116 -11.72 6.61 2.17
N PHE A 117 -13.01 6.90 2.06
CA PHE A 117 -13.82 6.61 0.89
C PHE A 117 -14.87 7.68 0.67
N ASP A 118 -15.12 8.00 -0.59
CA ASP A 118 -16.21 8.86 -1.01
C ASP A 118 -16.82 8.30 -2.30
N HIS A 119 -18.11 7.98 -2.22
CA HIS A 119 -18.86 7.36 -3.29
C HIS A 119 -18.91 8.24 -4.56
N ASN A 120 -18.76 9.56 -4.44
CA ASN A 120 -18.73 10.46 -5.58
C ASN A 120 -17.52 10.21 -6.49
N PHE A 121 -16.41 9.73 -5.92
CA PHE A 121 -15.17 9.43 -6.65
C PHE A 121 -15.12 8.01 -7.21
N ALA A 122 -15.87 7.07 -6.63
CA ALA A 122 -15.92 5.68 -7.05
C ALA A 122 -17.34 5.08 -6.91
N LYS A 123 -18.25 5.51 -7.79
CA LYS A 123 -19.72 5.28 -7.72
C LYS A 123 -20.18 3.83 -7.79
N ARG A 124 -19.32 2.90 -8.23
CA ARG A 124 -19.69 1.47 -8.37
C ARG A 124 -19.45 0.67 -7.09
N LEU A 125 -18.93 1.30 -6.04
CA LEU A 125 -18.56 0.64 -4.80
C LEU A 125 -19.46 1.07 -3.66
N ASN A 126 -19.85 0.10 -2.85
CA ASN A 126 -20.62 0.30 -1.63
C ASN A 126 -19.90 -0.38 -0.47
N GLY A 127 -18.97 0.35 0.14
CA GLY A 127 -18.22 -0.13 1.29
C GLY A 127 -19.01 0.01 2.59
N THR A 128 -18.66 -0.81 3.58
CA THR A 128 -19.20 -0.74 4.95
C THR A 128 -18.11 -0.44 5.98
N HIS A 129 -16.84 -0.60 5.61
CA HIS A 129 -15.67 -0.41 6.46
C HIS A 129 -14.98 0.91 6.16
N ILE A 130 -15.68 2.02 6.44
CA ILE A 130 -15.28 3.36 6.01
C ILE A 130 -15.00 4.26 7.23
N LYS A 131 -14.01 5.15 7.11
CA LYS A 131 -13.72 6.18 8.11
C LYS A 131 -14.92 7.10 8.35
N LYS A 132 -15.16 7.42 9.62
CA LYS A 132 -16.13 8.44 10.02
C LYS A 132 -15.38 9.71 10.32
N ALA A 133 -15.49 10.70 9.44
CA ALA A 133 -14.86 12.00 9.58
C ALA A 133 -15.82 13.09 9.07
N ALA A 134 -15.92 14.20 9.78
CA ALA A 134 -16.77 15.32 9.39
C ALA A 134 -16.14 16.15 8.26
N THR A 135 -14.81 16.15 8.16
CA THR A 135 -14.07 16.89 7.14
C THR A 135 -12.98 16.03 6.48
N ARG A 136 -12.54 16.41 5.29
CA ARG A 136 -11.34 15.83 4.65
C ARG A 136 -10.10 15.99 5.54
N TRP A 137 -9.96 17.12 6.23
CA TRP A 137 -8.86 17.32 7.17
C TRP A 137 -8.87 16.28 8.30
N GLU A 138 -10.03 16.05 8.91
CA GLU A 138 -10.16 15.02 9.95
C GLU A 138 -9.89 13.62 9.41
N MET A 139 -10.35 13.32 8.19
CA MET A 139 -10.07 12.06 7.50
C MET A 139 -8.56 11.85 7.32
N THR A 140 -7.84 12.87 6.86
CA THR A 140 -6.38 12.87 6.72
C THR A 140 -5.68 12.68 8.07
N GLU A 141 -6.10 13.37 9.13
CA GLU A 141 -5.51 13.19 10.46
C GLU A 141 -5.71 11.76 10.99
N GLN A 142 -6.88 11.15 10.74
CA GLN A 142 -7.11 9.73 11.06
C GLN A 142 -6.18 8.79 10.26
N LEU A 143 -5.89 9.10 8.99
CA LEU A 143 -4.94 8.34 8.18
C LEU A 143 -3.50 8.45 8.71
N ARG A 144 -3.09 9.66 9.11
CA ARG A 144 -1.78 9.91 9.73
C ARG A 144 -1.64 9.16 11.06
N GLU A 145 -2.71 9.11 11.84
CA GLU A 145 -2.78 8.35 13.09
C GLU A 145 -2.65 6.84 12.83
N ASP A 146 -3.38 6.29 11.86
CA ASP A 146 -3.28 4.88 11.46
C ASP A 146 -1.85 4.51 11.04
N ILE A 147 -1.20 5.35 10.23
CA ILE A 147 0.19 5.14 9.80
C ILE A 147 1.13 5.11 11.00
N ARG A 148 0.99 6.06 11.94
CA ARG A 148 1.83 6.12 13.15
C ARG A 148 1.59 4.91 14.05
N ASN A 149 0.34 4.51 14.24
CA ASN A 149 -0.03 3.37 15.05
C ASN A 149 0.46 2.06 14.45
N PHE A 150 0.28 1.86 13.14
CA PHE A 150 0.82 0.69 12.46
C PHE A 150 2.35 0.62 12.57
N LYS A 151 3.02 1.77 12.34
CA LYS A 151 4.48 1.86 12.46
C LYS A 151 4.96 1.44 13.85
N ALA A 152 4.34 1.97 14.90
CA ALA A 152 4.69 1.67 16.29
C ALA A 152 4.38 0.21 16.65
N ALA A 153 3.16 -0.26 16.35
CA ALA A 153 2.71 -1.61 16.68
C ALA A 153 3.54 -2.72 16.01
N ASN A 154 4.10 -2.45 14.83
CA ASN A 154 4.91 -3.40 14.09
C ASN A 154 6.42 -3.15 14.20
N ASN A 155 6.84 -2.17 15.01
CA ASN A 155 8.23 -1.76 15.15
C ASN A 155 8.90 -1.48 13.78
N CYS A 156 8.19 -0.78 12.90
CA CYS A 156 8.68 -0.41 11.58
C CYS A 156 9.57 0.84 11.67
N GLU A 157 10.73 0.81 11.03
CA GLU A 157 11.59 1.98 10.92
C GLU A 157 11.07 2.93 9.83
N ARG A 158 10.53 2.35 8.76
CA ARG A 158 10.07 3.02 7.55
C ARG A 158 8.68 2.55 7.15
N ILE A 159 7.92 3.43 6.51
CA ILE A 159 6.60 3.12 5.92
C ILE A 159 6.62 3.51 4.45
N ALA A 160 6.06 2.66 3.60
CA ALA A 160 5.65 2.99 2.25
C ALA A 160 4.13 2.82 2.14
N VAL A 161 3.45 3.81 1.57
CA VAL A 161 2.02 3.74 1.28
C VAL A 161 1.84 3.53 -0.23
N LEU A 162 1.00 2.57 -0.61
CA LEU A 162 0.73 2.22 -2.01
C LEU A 162 -0.77 2.32 -2.27
N TRP A 163 -1.16 3.01 -3.33
CA TRP A 163 -2.54 3.01 -3.80
C TRP A 163 -2.77 1.84 -4.76
N ALA A 164 -3.55 0.85 -4.33
CA ALA A 164 -4.04 -0.26 -5.15
C ALA A 164 -5.57 -0.40 -5.09
N ALA A 165 -6.24 0.67 -4.67
CA ALA A 165 -7.70 0.74 -4.61
C ALA A 165 -8.26 1.07 -6.00
N SER A 166 -9.58 1.08 -6.08
CA SER A 166 -10.30 1.40 -7.31
C SER A 166 -9.90 2.76 -7.87
N THR A 167 -9.91 2.86 -9.20
CA THR A 167 -9.66 4.12 -9.91
C THR A 167 -10.75 5.14 -9.58
N GLU A 168 -10.34 6.27 -9.01
CA GLU A 168 -11.22 7.41 -8.80
C GLU A 168 -11.46 8.16 -10.11
N ILE A 169 -12.57 8.90 -10.19
CA ILE A 169 -12.78 9.84 -11.29
C ILE A 169 -11.67 10.88 -11.33
N TYR A 170 -11.39 11.39 -12.52
CA TYR A 170 -10.44 12.48 -12.70
C TYR A 170 -11.00 13.81 -12.16
N ILE A 171 -10.17 14.56 -11.44
CA ILE A 171 -10.43 15.93 -11.04
C ILE A 171 -9.47 16.85 -11.80
N PRO A 172 -9.97 17.84 -12.56
CA PRO A 172 -9.12 18.86 -13.15
C PRO A 172 -8.34 19.64 -12.08
N LEU A 173 -7.14 20.12 -12.42
CA LEU A 173 -6.40 21.04 -11.58
C LEU A 173 -7.25 22.30 -11.30
N SER A 174 -7.24 22.77 -10.06
CA SER A 174 -7.97 23.96 -9.61
C SER A 174 -7.12 24.72 -8.59
N LYS A 175 -7.55 25.92 -8.21
CA LYS A 175 -6.83 26.80 -7.25
C LYS A 175 -6.51 26.11 -5.92
N GLU A 176 -7.36 25.18 -5.47
CA GLU A 176 -7.18 24.40 -4.26
C GLU A 176 -5.94 23.49 -4.33
N HIS A 177 -5.49 23.14 -5.53
CA HIS A 177 -4.34 22.25 -5.76
C HIS A 177 -3.02 23.00 -6.00
N GLU A 178 -3.05 24.33 -6.12
CA GLU A 178 -1.88 25.12 -6.55
C GLU A 178 -0.86 25.38 -5.43
N SER A 179 -1.25 25.17 -4.16
CA SER A 179 -0.33 25.31 -3.03
C SER A 179 -0.74 24.44 -1.84
N LEU A 180 0.23 24.14 -0.98
CA LEU A 180 -0.02 23.40 0.26
C LEU A 180 -1.08 24.08 1.13
N ALA A 181 -0.98 25.41 1.29
CA ALA A 181 -1.94 26.18 2.08
C ALA A 181 -3.36 26.11 1.51
N ALA A 182 -3.51 26.20 0.18
CA ALA A 182 -4.81 26.08 -0.48
C ALA A 182 -5.40 24.68 -0.34
N LEU A 183 -4.56 23.64 -0.47
CA LEU A 183 -4.98 22.24 -0.33
C LEU A 183 -5.47 21.95 1.10
N GLU A 184 -4.71 22.42 2.10
CA GLU A 184 -5.10 22.29 3.50
C GLU A 184 -6.38 23.04 3.84
N GLN A 185 -6.54 24.25 3.31
CA GLN A 185 -7.77 25.02 3.48
C GLN A 185 -8.97 24.28 2.89
N ALA A 186 -8.84 23.78 1.66
CA ALA A 186 -9.90 23.00 1.01
C ALA A 186 -10.24 21.72 1.79
N MET A 187 -9.24 21.05 2.38
CA MET A 187 -9.46 19.91 3.26
C MET A 187 -10.23 20.29 4.55
N LYS A 188 -9.87 21.41 5.17
CA LYS A 188 -10.49 21.92 6.42
C LYS A 188 -11.93 22.40 6.18
N GLU A 189 -12.18 23.01 5.03
CA GLU A 189 -13.51 23.42 4.57
C GLU A 189 -14.37 22.25 4.07
N ASN A 190 -13.81 21.03 4.07
CA ASN A 190 -14.45 19.81 3.56
C ASN A 190 -14.96 19.95 2.11
N ASN A 191 -14.14 20.54 1.24
CA ASN A 191 -14.49 20.67 -0.17
C ASN A 191 -14.38 19.31 -0.90
N THR A 192 -15.42 18.51 -0.79
CA THR A 192 -15.49 17.16 -1.38
C THR A 192 -15.66 17.16 -2.89
N GLU A 193 -15.86 18.31 -3.53
CA GLU A 193 -15.97 18.38 -5.00
C GLU A 193 -14.62 18.27 -5.69
N VAL A 194 -13.57 18.82 -5.05
CA VAL A 194 -12.21 18.88 -5.64
C VAL A 194 -11.17 18.10 -4.84
N ILE A 195 -11.44 17.75 -3.58
CA ILE A 195 -10.53 16.94 -2.76
C ILE A 195 -10.98 15.49 -2.70
N SER A 196 -10.24 14.60 -3.39
CA SER A 196 -10.50 13.16 -3.37
C SER A 196 -9.96 12.47 -2.11
N PRO A 197 -10.47 11.26 -1.80
CA PRO A 197 -9.82 10.37 -0.84
C PRO A 197 -8.35 10.08 -1.18
N SER A 198 -7.98 9.83 -2.44
CA SER A 198 -6.57 9.60 -2.80
C SER A 198 -5.64 10.76 -2.46
N MET A 199 -6.10 12.01 -2.60
CA MET A 199 -5.33 13.18 -2.15
C MET A 199 -5.11 13.17 -0.64
N CYS A 200 -6.09 12.71 0.14
CA CYS A 200 -5.98 12.60 1.60
C CYS A 200 -4.98 11.52 2.03
N TYR A 201 -4.79 10.44 1.25
CA TYR A 201 -3.73 9.45 1.51
C TYR A 201 -2.34 9.93 1.09
N ALA A 202 -2.27 10.77 0.07
CA ALA A 202 -1.00 11.28 -0.46
C ALA A 202 -0.38 12.38 0.43
N TYR A 203 -1.23 13.15 1.12
CA TYR A 203 -0.83 14.20 2.06
C TYR A 203 -0.36 13.62 3.40
#